data_AF-A0A977IE69-F1
#
_entry.id   AF-A0A977IE69-F1
#
_cell.length_a   1.000
_cell.length_b   1.000
_cell.length_c   1.000
_cell.angle_alpha   90.00
_cell.angle_beta   90.00
_cell.angle_gamma   90.00
#
_symmetry.space_group_name_H-M   'P 1'
#
loop_
_entity.id
_entity.type
_entity.pdbx_description
1 polymer ?
#
loop_
_entity_poly.entity_id
_entity_poly.type
_entity_poly.pdbx_seq_one_letter_code
_entity_poly.pdbx_strand_id
1 'polypeptide(L)'
;MISNAYSKICAAIEIEQVQMSITLRRGVAKDAEQCARFATMRSKPLRNSTTSPLTSLLQKLPSMYYPAYSNTPTIYGVVAELDGRIVGSNFIDERSIIAGIGPITVEPEVQNRSVGRELMQHVMARAAQQRFPGYRLVQAAYHNRSLSLYAKLGFVAREPLSAMQGPRLAVQIPGYSVRPATTSDLGACNQVCMKVHGHDREGELIDSIKQGTATVVEHGDA
;
A
#
# COMPACT_ATOMS: atom_id res chain seq x y z
N MET A 1 9.53 -25.55 -47.76
CA MET A 1 9.41 -24.08 -47.96
C MET A 1 8.40 -23.42 -47.00
N ILE A 2 8.42 -23.73 -45.69
CA ILE A 2 7.59 -23.04 -44.67
C ILE A 2 8.43 -22.56 -43.47
N SER A 3 9.66 -23.07 -43.30
CA SER A 3 10.55 -22.73 -42.18
C SER A 3 11.22 -21.35 -42.27
N ASN A 4 11.28 -20.73 -43.47
CA ASN A 4 12.10 -19.53 -43.69
C ASN A 4 11.30 -18.20 -43.56
N ALA A 5 9.96 -18.28 -43.45
CA ALA A 5 9.10 -17.12 -43.27
C ALA A 5 8.97 -16.72 -41.79
N TYR A 6 8.95 -17.68 -40.86
CA TYR A 6 8.84 -17.42 -39.42
C TYR A 6 10.13 -16.82 -38.83
N SER A 7 11.30 -17.19 -39.34
CA SER A 7 12.58 -16.64 -38.87
C SER A 7 12.77 -15.16 -39.22
N LYS A 8 12.10 -14.65 -40.26
CA LYS A 8 12.23 -13.25 -40.68
C LYS A 8 11.23 -12.30 -40.02
N ILE A 9 10.14 -12.82 -39.43
CA ILE A 9 9.18 -11.99 -38.67
C ILE A 9 9.71 -11.68 -37.26
N CYS A 10 10.64 -12.48 -36.72
CA CYS A 10 11.26 -12.23 -35.42
C CYS A 10 12.41 -11.19 -35.45
N ALA A 11 12.82 -10.70 -36.62
CA ALA A 11 13.93 -9.76 -36.76
C ALA A 11 13.45 -8.44 -37.38
N ALA A 12 12.84 -7.60 -36.56
CA ALA A 12 12.74 -6.13 -36.67
C ALA A 12 11.50 -5.63 -35.90
N ILE A 13 11.48 -5.86 -34.59
CA ILE A 13 10.88 -4.88 -33.70
C ILE A 13 12.06 -4.37 -32.87
N GLU A 14 12.83 -3.46 -33.47
CA GLU A 14 13.57 -2.50 -32.66
C GLU A 14 12.51 -1.69 -31.92
N ILE A 15 12.20 -2.14 -30.70
CA ILE A 15 11.55 -1.26 -29.74
C ILE A 15 12.60 -0.19 -29.51
N GLU A 16 12.45 0.98 -30.16
CA GLU A 16 13.02 2.20 -29.64
C GLU A 16 12.58 2.28 -28.18
N GLN A 17 13.45 1.85 -27.27
CA GLN A 17 13.30 2.16 -25.87
C GLN A 17 13.55 3.65 -25.79
N VAL A 18 12.50 4.44 -26.01
CA VAL A 18 12.46 5.82 -25.54
C VAL A 18 12.74 5.70 -24.04
N GLN A 19 13.99 5.99 -23.68
CA GLN A 19 14.45 5.93 -22.32
C GLN A 19 13.81 7.11 -21.61
N MET A 20 12.57 6.90 -21.16
CA MET A 20 11.90 7.84 -20.29
C MET A 20 12.71 7.90 -19.01
N SER A 21 13.41 9.01 -18.82
CA SER A 21 14.19 9.24 -17.61
C SER A 21 13.23 9.61 -16.48
N ILE A 22 12.62 8.60 -15.87
CA ILE A 22 11.85 8.80 -14.64
C ILE A 22 12.85 9.17 -13.54
N THR A 23 12.61 10.27 -12.85
CA THR A 23 13.36 10.64 -11.65
C THR A 23 12.55 10.30 -10.41
N LEU A 24 13.21 9.77 -9.38
CA LEU A 24 12.60 9.50 -8.09
C LEU A 24 13.06 10.54 -7.09
N ARG A 25 12.12 11.12 -6.34
CA ARG A 25 12.44 12.03 -5.24
C ARG A 25 11.57 11.77 -4.02
N ARG A 26 12.03 12.29 -2.88
CA ARG A 26 11.25 12.33 -1.64
C ARG A 26 9.91 13.03 -1.92
N GLY A 27 8.81 12.37 -1.57
CA GLY A 27 7.50 13.00 -1.54
C GLY A 27 7.40 14.00 -0.38
N VAL A 28 6.72 15.11 -0.62
CA VAL A 28 6.42 16.16 0.36
C VAL A 28 4.92 16.36 0.49
N ALA A 29 4.46 16.99 1.57
CA ALA A 29 3.02 17.19 1.82
C ALA A 29 2.29 17.91 0.66
N LYS A 30 2.97 18.78 -0.09
CA LYS A 30 2.42 19.45 -1.28
C LYS A 30 2.09 18.49 -2.43
N ASP A 31 2.72 17.32 -2.49
CA ASP A 31 2.48 16.32 -3.54
C ASP A 31 1.17 15.53 -3.32
N ALA A 32 0.61 15.59 -2.10
CA ALA A 32 -0.51 14.77 -1.66
C ALA A 32 -1.72 14.85 -2.58
N GLU A 33 -2.09 16.06 -3.01
CA GLU A 33 -3.25 16.27 -3.86
C GLU A 33 -3.06 15.63 -5.24
N GLN A 34 -1.90 15.87 -5.87
CA GLN A 34 -1.60 15.31 -7.19
C GLN A 34 -1.54 13.79 -7.15
N CYS A 35 -0.91 13.23 -6.13
CA CYS A 35 -0.80 11.78 -6.00
C CYS A 35 -2.14 11.11 -5.67
N ALA A 36 -2.99 11.76 -4.87
CA ALA A 36 -4.33 11.26 -4.57
C ALA A 36 -5.19 11.15 -5.84
N ARG A 37 -5.05 12.07 -6.82
CA ARG A 37 -5.79 12.04 -8.09
C ARG A 37 -5.57 10.74 -8.87
N PHE A 38 -4.36 10.18 -8.90
CA PHE A 38 -4.07 8.95 -9.66
C PHE A 38 -4.85 7.74 -9.13
N ALA A 39 -5.02 7.67 -7.81
CA ALA A 39 -5.74 6.58 -7.20
C ALA A 39 -7.26 6.70 -7.40
N THR A 40 -7.80 7.93 -7.46
CA THR A 40 -9.18 8.17 -7.87
C THR A 40 -9.38 7.79 -9.35
N MET A 41 -8.43 8.09 -10.24
CA MET A 41 -8.52 7.76 -11.68
C MET A 41 -8.44 6.25 -11.98
N ARG A 42 -7.76 5.46 -11.14
CA ARG A 42 -7.71 3.99 -11.23
C ARG A 42 -9.09 3.33 -11.09
N SER A 43 -10.07 4.05 -10.56
CA SER A 43 -11.41 3.55 -10.27
C SER A 43 -12.45 3.77 -11.37
N LYS A 44 -12.04 3.96 -12.63
CA LYS A 44 -12.98 3.80 -13.74
C LYS A 44 -13.56 2.39 -13.65
N PRO A 45 -14.89 2.24 -13.66
CA PRO A 45 -15.52 0.95 -13.41
C PRO A 45 -15.00 -0.04 -14.45
N LEU A 46 -14.53 -1.21 -14.00
CA LEU A 46 -14.55 -2.35 -14.90
C LEU A 46 -15.98 -2.42 -15.45
N ARG A 47 -16.12 -2.33 -16.78
CA ARG A 47 -17.40 -2.46 -17.47
C ARG A 47 -18.17 -3.61 -16.82
N ASN A 48 -19.32 -3.28 -16.25
CA ASN A 48 -20.36 -4.19 -15.71
C ASN A 48 -20.20 -4.78 -14.30
N SER A 49 -19.38 -4.23 -13.39
CA SER A 49 -19.57 -4.53 -11.95
C SER A 49 -20.20 -3.33 -11.24
N THR A 50 -21.35 -3.54 -10.62
CA THR A 50 -21.96 -2.61 -9.66
C THR A 50 -20.88 -1.98 -8.78
N THR A 51 -20.93 -0.66 -8.58
CA THR A 51 -20.03 0.08 -7.71
C THR A 51 -20.13 -0.47 -6.30
N SER A 52 -19.28 -1.45 -5.98
CA SER A 52 -19.21 -2.01 -4.65
C SER A 52 -18.82 -0.90 -3.68
N PRO A 53 -19.39 -0.86 -2.46
CA PRO A 53 -18.96 0.02 -1.39
C PRO A 53 -17.44 0.01 -1.16
N LEU A 54 -16.77 -1.11 -1.44
CA LEU A 54 -15.31 -1.26 -1.41
C LEU A 54 -14.60 -0.33 -2.41
N THR A 55 -15.15 -0.15 -3.61
CA THR A 55 -14.59 0.75 -4.63
C THR A 55 -14.68 2.21 -4.17
N SER A 56 -15.77 2.62 -3.51
CA SER A 56 -15.91 3.97 -2.96
C SER A 56 -14.97 4.23 -1.79
N LEU A 57 -14.71 3.23 -0.95
CA LEU A 57 -13.71 3.33 0.11
C LEU A 57 -12.30 3.41 -0.49
N LEU A 58 -11.93 2.50 -1.40
CA LEU A 58 -10.64 2.50 -2.13
C LEU A 58 -10.40 3.80 -2.92
N GLN A 59 -11.44 4.49 -3.37
CA GLN A 59 -11.39 5.83 -3.98
C GLN A 59 -11.09 6.95 -2.97
N LYS A 60 -11.50 6.79 -1.71
CA LYS A 60 -11.28 7.76 -0.60
C LYS A 60 -10.01 7.48 0.20
N LEU A 61 -9.50 6.25 0.17
CA LEU A 61 -8.23 5.88 0.80
C LEU A 61 -7.04 6.80 0.41
N PRO A 62 -6.88 7.27 -0.84
CA PRO A 62 -5.76 8.12 -1.23
C PRO A 62 -5.84 9.51 -0.61
N SER A 63 -7.01 10.15 -0.62
CA SER A 63 -7.20 11.45 0.04
C SER A 63 -7.11 11.36 1.56
N MET A 64 -7.39 10.19 2.16
CA MET A 64 -7.22 9.93 3.59
C MET A 64 -5.77 9.59 3.98
N TYR A 65 -5.08 8.75 3.22
CA TYR A 65 -3.73 8.28 3.54
C TYR A 65 -2.64 9.28 3.18
N TYR A 66 -2.73 10.01 2.07
CA TYR A 66 -1.63 10.91 1.68
C TYR A 66 -1.32 12.02 2.70
N PRO A 67 -2.32 12.74 3.25
CA PRO A 67 -2.07 13.71 4.31
C PRO A 67 -1.55 13.05 5.60
N ALA A 68 -2.13 11.91 6.00
CA ALA A 68 -1.71 11.18 7.19
C ALA A 68 -0.28 10.65 7.07
N TYR A 69 0.10 10.13 5.90
CA TYR A 69 1.40 9.53 5.62
C TYR A 69 2.48 10.59 5.45
N SER A 70 2.16 11.72 4.82
CA SER A 70 3.11 12.82 4.64
C SER A 70 3.49 13.52 5.96
N ASN A 71 2.59 13.46 6.96
CA ASN A 71 2.79 14.10 8.26
C ASN A 71 3.31 13.15 9.35
N THR A 72 3.46 11.86 9.04
CA THR A 72 3.96 10.86 9.99
C THR A 72 5.45 10.65 9.76
N PRO A 73 6.35 11.02 10.70
CA PRO A 73 7.80 10.97 10.48
C PRO A 73 8.35 9.58 10.16
N THR A 74 7.67 8.54 10.66
CA THR A 74 7.97 7.12 10.47
C THR A 74 7.35 6.55 9.19
N ILE A 75 6.80 7.38 8.32
CA ILE A 75 6.34 6.98 7.00
C ILE A 75 7.17 7.68 5.94
N TYR A 76 7.77 6.87 5.06
CA TYR A 76 8.54 7.38 3.94
C TYR A 76 7.75 7.30 2.62
N GLY A 77 7.40 8.45 2.04
CA GLY A 77 6.90 8.58 0.66
C GLY A 77 7.99 8.87 -0.38
N VAL A 78 7.81 8.30 -1.57
CA VAL A 78 8.57 8.58 -2.79
C VAL A 78 7.60 8.90 -3.93
N VAL A 79 7.96 9.85 -4.77
CA VAL A 79 7.24 10.18 -6.00
C VAL A 79 8.12 9.93 -7.22
N ALA A 80 7.49 9.50 -8.31
CA ALA A 80 8.11 9.36 -9.62
C ALA A 80 7.71 10.55 -10.49
N GLU A 81 8.70 11.21 -11.09
CA GLU A 81 8.50 12.35 -11.98
C GLU A 81 8.92 12.00 -13.41
N LEU A 82 8.13 12.48 -14.36
CA LEU A 82 8.41 12.43 -15.80
C LEU A 82 8.14 13.83 -16.35
N ASP A 83 9.14 14.43 -16.99
CA ASP A 83 9.08 15.80 -17.53
C ASP A 83 8.60 16.84 -16.50
N GLY A 84 9.10 16.74 -15.26
CA GLY A 84 8.75 17.63 -14.15
C GLY A 84 7.34 17.43 -13.58
N ARG A 85 6.61 16.39 -14.03
CA ARG A 85 5.27 16.06 -13.55
C ARG A 85 5.29 14.77 -12.76
N ILE A 86 4.65 14.76 -11.59
CA ILE A 86 4.45 13.51 -10.84
C ILE A 86 3.56 12.59 -11.67
N VAL A 87 4.01 11.35 -11.84
CA VAL A 87 3.30 10.28 -12.57
C VAL A 87 3.09 9.02 -11.73
N GLY A 88 3.56 9.03 -10.48
CA GLY A 88 3.36 7.92 -9.56
C GLY A 88 3.98 8.17 -8.20
N SER A 89 3.70 7.27 -7.28
CA SER A 89 4.12 7.39 -5.88
C SER A 89 3.98 6.07 -5.14
N ASN A 90 4.76 5.93 -4.08
CA ASN A 90 4.75 4.77 -3.21
C ASN A 90 5.19 5.18 -1.80
N PHE A 91 4.86 4.36 -0.81
CA PHE A 91 5.20 4.60 0.58
C PHE A 91 5.77 3.35 1.24
N ILE A 92 6.57 3.56 2.27
CA ILE A 92 6.96 2.55 3.23
C ILE A 92 6.70 3.07 4.64
N ASP A 93 5.93 2.30 5.40
CA ASP A 93 5.62 2.49 6.80
C ASP A 93 6.68 1.79 7.65
N GLU A 94 7.43 2.57 8.41
CA GLU A 94 8.62 2.19 9.16
C GLU A 94 8.35 2.18 10.68
N ARG A 95 7.07 2.18 11.09
CA ARG A 95 6.64 2.22 12.51
C ARG A 95 6.88 0.93 13.30
N SER A 96 7.05 -0.18 12.60
CA SER A 96 7.16 -1.53 13.15
C SER A 96 8.39 -2.24 12.61
N ILE A 97 8.88 -3.27 13.31
CA ILE A 97 10.05 -4.07 12.89
C ILE A 97 9.86 -4.76 11.52
N ILE A 98 8.62 -4.98 11.08
CA ILE A 98 8.30 -5.37 9.70
C ILE A 98 7.67 -4.18 9.01
N ALA A 99 8.33 -3.67 7.96
CA ALA A 99 7.85 -2.50 7.26
C ALA A 99 6.62 -2.80 6.38
N GLY A 100 5.68 -1.86 6.31
CA GLY A 100 4.53 -1.93 5.41
C GLY A 100 4.80 -1.17 4.12
N ILE A 101 4.53 -1.74 2.94
CA ILE A 101 4.67 -1.03 1.66
C ILE A 101 3.29 -0.70 1.09
N GLY A 102 3.13 0.56 0.68
CA GLY A 102 1.98 1.08 -0.03
C GLY A 102 1.30 2.26 0.69
N PRO A 103 0.29 2.88 0.05
CA PRO A 103 -0.24 2.51 -1.27
C PRO A 103 0.70 2.91 -2.41
N ILE A 104 0.77 2.09 -3.47
CA ILE A 104 1.45 2.43 -4.73
C ILE A 104 0.44 2.89 -5.79
N THR A 105 0.78 3.98 -6.47
CA THR A 105 -0.02 4.56 -7.54
C THR A 105 0.84 4.90 -8.74
N VAL A 106 0.32 4.63 -9.94
CA VAL A 106 0.94 5.00 -11.21
C VAL A 106 -0.16 5.56 -12.10
N GLU A 107 0.09 6.73 -12.66
CA GLU A 107 -0.82 7.39 -13.57
C GLU A 107 -1.16 6.50 -14.77
N PRO A 108 -2.45 6.38 -15.14
CA PRO A 108 -2.89 5.44 -16.18
C PRO A 108 -2.14 5.53 -17.51
N GLU A 109 -1.84 6.74 -17.99
CA GLU A 109 -1.26 6.97 -19.32
C GLU A 109 0.20 6.51 -19.44
N VAL A 110 0.91 6.43 -18.31
CA VAL A 110 2.31 5.97 -18.26
C VAL A 110 2.46 4.57 -17.65
N GLN A 111 1.35 3.87 -17.43
CA GLN A 111 1.42 2.45 -17.05
C GLN A 111 2.09 1.62 -18.16
N ASN A 112 2.60 0.44 -17.79
CA ASN A 112 3.45 -0.43 -18.64
C ASN A 112 4.85 0.11 -18.93
N ARG A 113 5.26 1.24 -18.36
CA ARG A 113 6.58 1.82 -18.60
C ARG A 113 7.49 1.77 -17.38
N SER A 114 7.46 0.65 -16.65
CA SER A 114 8.29 0.38 -15.47
C SER A 114 8.19 1.32 -14.26
N VAL A 115 7.41 2.41 -14.30
CA VAL A 115 7.23 3.36 -13.17
C VAL A 115 6.98 2.65 -11.83
N GLY A 116 6.03 1.70 -11.79
CA GLY A 116 5.72 0.96 -10.57
C GLY A 116 6.84 0.05 -10.10
N ARG A 117 7.68 -0.45 -11.01
CA ARG A 117 8.86 -1.26 -10.68
C ARG A 117 9.93 -0.39 -10.00
N GLU A 118 10.25 0.76 -10.59
CA GLU A 118 11.23 1.71 -10.04
C GLU A 118 10.81 2.18 -8.64
N LEU A 119 9.53 2.55 -8.47
CA LEU A 119 8.96 2.94 -7.18
C LEU A 119 9.07 1.83 -6.12
N MET A 120 8.88 0.56 -6.50
CA MET A 120 9.02 -0.57 -5.58
C MET A 120 10.48 -0.84 -5.23
N GLN A 121 11.37 -0.84 -6.22
CA GLN A 121 12.80 -1.06 -6.01
C GLN A 121 13.39 0.01 -5.09
N HIS A 122 12.94 1.26 -5.21
CA HIS A 122 13.36 2.35 -4.33
C HIS A 122 12.98 2.11 -2.87
N VAL A 123 11.73 1.74 -2.58
CA VAL A 123 11.31 1.47 -1.20
C VAL A 123 11.93 0.19 -0.63
N MET A 124 12.16 -0.83 -1.48
CA MET A 124 12.87 -2.05 -1.07
C MET A 124 14.34 -1.77 -0.76
N ALA A 125 15.02 -0.94 -1.56
CA ALA A 125 16.39 -0.52 -1.31
C ALA A 125 16.49 0.28 -0.01
N ARG A 126 15.51 1.16 0.27
CA ARG A 126 15.41 1.85 1.56
C ARG A 126 15.24 0.87 2.72
N ALA A 127 14.33 -0.10 2.59
CA ALA A 127 14.12 -1.10 3.64
C ALA A 127 15.41 -1.88 3.95
N ALA A 128 16.17 -2.25 2.91
CA ALA A 128 17.48 -2.89 3.05
C ALA A 128 18.51 -1.96 3.71
N GLN A 129 18.58 -0.68 3.32
CA GLN A 129 19.48 0.31 3.91
C GLN A 129 19.19 0.52 5.40
N GLN A 130 17.92 0.55 5.79
CA GLN A 130 17.46 0.66 7.18
C GLN A 130 17.52 -0.70 7.93
N ARG A 131 17.96 -1.77 7.25
CA ARG A 131 18.12 -3.12 7.80
C ARG A 131 16.83 -3.71 8.38
N PHE A 132 15.68 -3.42 7.76
CA PHE A 132 14.45 -4.11 8.12
C PHE A 132 14.61 -5.63 7.87
N PRO A 133 14.25 -6.49 8.83
CA PRO A 133 14.27 -7.94 8.63
C PRO A 133 13.26 -8.41 7.57
N GLY A 134 12.25 -7.60 7.26
CA GLY A 134 11.34 -7.85 6.16
C GLY A 134 10.34 -6.71 5.94
N TYR A 135 9.60 -6.81 4.83
CA TYR A 135 8.52 -5.91 4.48
C TYR A 135 7.34 -6.68 3.90
N ARG A 136 6.13 -6.13 4.06
CA ARG A 136 4.87 -6.74 3.62
C ARG A 136 3.96 -5.71 2.95
N LEU A 137 3.05 -6.18 2.10
CA LEU A 137 2.02 -5.35 1.49
C LEU A 137 0.71 -6.14 1.38
N VAL A 138 -0.40 -5.41 1.24
CA VAL A 138 -1.70 -6.00 0.90
C VAL A 138 -2.01 -5.67 -0.56
N GLN A 139 -2.40 -6.70 -1.31
CA GLN A 139 -2.70 -6.60 -2.73
C GLN A 139 -4.13 -7.06 -2.99
N ALA A 140 -4.95 -6.21 -3.61
CA ALA A 140 -6.29 -6.59 -4.03
C ALA A 140 -6.22 -7.70 -5.09
N ALA A 141 -6.92 -8.81 -4.85
CA ALA A 141 -6.79 -10.03 -5.64
C ALA A 141 -7.12 -9.85 -7.13
N TYR A 142 -8.07 -8.97 -7.48
CA TYR A 142 -8.48 -8.72 -8.86
C TYR A 142 -7.47 -7.88 -9.68
N HIS A 143 -6.44 -7.31 -9.04
CA HIS A 143 -5.45 -6.47 -9.70
C HIS A 143 -4.21 -7.28 -10.13
N ASN A 144 -4.41 -8.14 -11.13
CA ASN A 144 -3.39 -9.08 -11.65
C ASN A 144 -2.09 -8.40 -12.09
N ARG A 145 -2.16 -7.15 -12.54
CA ARG A 145 -1.01 -6.36 -12.98
C ARG A 145 -0.02 -6.10 -11.84
N SER A 146 -0.51 -5.58 -10.72
CA SER A 146 0.34 -5.33 -9.54
C SER A 146 0.73 -6.64 -8.87
N LEU A 147 -0.14 -7.65 -8.87
CA LEU A 147 0.22 -9.00 -8.41
C LEU A 147 1.43 -9.56 -9.18
N SER A 148 1.39 -9.48 -10.51
CA SER A 148 2.49 -9.91 -11.39
C SER A 148 3.79 -9.13 -11.14
N LEU A 149 3.68 -7.81 -10.88
CA LEU A 149 4.82 -6.99 -10.53
C LEU A 149 5.46 -7.47 -9.22
N TYR A 150 4.68 -7.66 -8.16
CA TYR A 150 5.20 -8.04 -6.85
C TYR A 150 5.82 -9.43 -6.87
N ALA A 151 5.19 -10.39 -7.57
CA ALA A 151 5.76 -11.73 -7.75
C ALA A 151 7.13 -11.67 -8.44
N LYS A 152 7.29 -10.83 -9.49
CA LYS A 152 8.58 -10.62 -10.17
C LYS A 152 9.64 -9.94 -9.29
N LEU A 153 9.22 -9.22 -8.25
CA LEU A 153 10.10 -8.57 -7.27
C LEU A 153 10.41 -9.48 -6.06
N GLY A 154 9.99 -10.74 -6.09
CA GLY A 154 10.27 -11.72 -5.05
C GLY A 154 9.28 -11.73 -3.87
N PHE A 155 8.16 -11.01 -3.96
CA PHE A 155 7.11 -11.13 -2.95
C PHE A 155 6.44 -12.51 -3.05
N VAL A 156 6.22 -13.13 -1.90
CA VAL A 156 5.54 -14.42 -1.77
C VAL A 156 4.13 -14.19 -1.24
N ALA A 157 3.12 -14.71 -1.93
CA ALA A 157 1.75 -14.68 -1.46
C ALA A 157 1.61 -15.50 -0.16
N ARG A 158 0.88 -14.97 0.82
CA ARG A 158 0.67 -15.61 2.13
C ARG A 158 -0.75 -16.12 2.28
N GLU A 159 -1.66 -15.26 2.68
CA GLU A 159 -3.04 -15.61 3.00
C GLU A 159 -4.01 -14.61 2.34
N PRO A 160 -5.21 -15.04 1.94
CA PRO A 160 -6.24 -14.13 1.47
C PRO A 160 -6.79 -13.29 2.64
N LEU A 161 -7.10 -12.02 2.36
CA LEU A 161 -7.76 -11.13 3.32
C LEU A 161 -9.17 -10.78 2.82
N SER A 162 -10.15 -10.92 3.72
CA SER A 162 -11.53 -10.50 3.47
C SER A 162 -11.76 -9.10 4.02
N ALA A 163 -12.00 -8.14 3.13
CA ALA A 163 -12.41 -6.79 3.53
C ALA A 163 -13.92 -6.80 3.83
N MET A 164 -14.28 -6.73 5.11
CA MET A 164 -15.68 -6.65 5.56
C MET A 164 -16.02 -5.20 5.92
N GLN A 165 -17.17 -4.74 5.47
CA GLN A 165 -17.68 -3.40 5.81
C GLN A 165 -19.20 -3.43 5.99
N GLY A 166 -19.69 -2.58 6.88
CA GLY A 166 -21.11 -2.47 7.16
C GLY A 166 -21.38 -1.43 8.23
N PRO A 167 -22.65 -1.08 8.47
CA PRO A 167 -23.02 -0.28 9.62
C PRO A 167 -22.58 -0.99 10.91
N ARG A 168 -22.23 -0.21 11.93
CA ARG A 168 -22.04 -0.74 13.28
C ARG A 168 -23.29 -1.51 13.70
N LEU A 169 -23.13 -2.71 14.24
CA LEU A 169 -24.26 -3.51 14.70
C LEU A 169 -24.94 -2.90 15.94
N ALA A 170 -24.23 -2.05 16.69
CA ALA A 170 -24.69 -1.46 17.95
C ALA A 170 -25.18 -2.50 18.97
N VAL A 171 -24.55 -3.68 18.97
CA VAL A 171 -24.82 -4.78 19.90
C VAL A 171 -23.78 -4.78 21.01
N GLN A 172 -24.22 -5.01 22.24
CA GLN A 172 -23.34 -5.31 23.37
C GLN A 172 -23.18 -6.82 23.50
N ILE A 173 -21.93 -7.26 23.68
CA ILE A 173 -21.62 -8.67 23.95
C ILE A 173 -21.37 -8.79 25.45
N PRO A 174 -22.16 -9.58 26.21
CA PRO A 174 -21.96 -9.74 27.65
C PRO A 174 -20.53 -10.18 27.98
N GLY A 175 -19.89 -9.50 28.94
CA GLY A 175 -18.50 -9.75 29.33
C GLY A 175 -17.42 -9.12 28.44
N TYR A 176 -17.81 -8.33 27.44
CA TYR A 176 -16.88 -7.65 26.52
C TYR A 176 -17.18 -6.14 26.46
N SER A 177 -16.54 -5.36 27.34
CA SER A 177 -16.63 -3.89 27.31
C SER A 177 -15.66 -3.32 26.27
N VAL A 178 -16.09 -2.26 25.57
CA VAL A 178 -15.24 -1.53 24.62
C VAL A 178 -14.99 -0.13 25.16
N ARG A 179 -13.73 0.28 25.22
CA ARG A 179 -13.34 1.64 25.64
C ARG A 179 -12.20 2.19 24.78
N PRO A 180 -11.96 3.52 24.78
CA PRO A 180 -10.76 4.09 24.20
C PRO A 180 -9.49 3.45 24.79
N ALA A 181 -8.51 3.21 23.93
CA ALA A 181 -7.21 2.73 24.36
C ALA A 181 -6.39 3.87 24.98
N THR A 182 -5.56 3.55 25.96
CA THR A 182 -4.58 4.46 26.55
C THR A 182 -3.18 3.86 26.46
N THR A 183 -2.16 4.63 26.83
CA THR A 183 -0.77 4.14 26.82
C THR A 183 -0.53 2.99 27.80
N SER A 184 -1.38 2.79 28.81
CA SER A 184 -1.29 1.62 29.69
C SER A 184 -1.63 0.30 29.00
N ASP A 185 -2.36 0.35 27.88
CA ASP A 185 -2.79 -0.84 27.14
C ASP A 185 -1.69 -1.40 26.23
N LEU A 186 -0.62 -0.63 25.96
CA LEU A 186 0.44 -0.98 25.00
C LEU A 186 1.05 -2.36 25.29
N GLY A 187 1.37 -2.66 26.54
CA GLY A 187 1.98 -3.93 26.93
C GLY A 187 1.09 -5.13 26.57
N ALA A 188 -0.20 -5.07 26.91
CA ALA A 188 -1.15 -6.14 26.63
C ALA A 188 -1.43 -6.28 25.13
N CYS A 189 -1.61 -5.17 24.41
CA CYS A 189 -1.82 -5.18 22.96
C CYS A 189 -0.59 -5.72 22.20
N ASN A 190 0.61 -5.36 22.64
CA ASN A 190 1.85 -5.87 22.06
C ASN A 190 1.98 -7.38 22.29
N GLN A 191 1.61 -7.91 23.47
CA GLN A 191 1.62 -9.35 23.71
C GLN A 191 0.71 -10.11 22.75
N VAL A 192 -0.47 -9.57 22.43
CA VAL A 192 -1.36 -10.16 21.40
C VAL A 192 -0.65 -10.17 20.04
N CYS A 193 -0.06 -9.05 19.63
CA CYS A 193 0.66 -8.95 18.35
C CYS A 193 1.86 -9.91 18.29
N MET A 194 2.65 -10.01 19.36
CA MET A 194 3.75 -10.96 19.47
C MET A 194 3.27 -12.41 19.32
N LYS A 195 2.17 -12.78 19.98
CA LYS A 195 1.61 -14.14 19.92
C LYS A 195 1.09 -14.51 18.52
N VAL A 196 0.46 -13.57 17.81
CA VAL A 196 -0.16 -13.84 16.51
C VAL A 196 0.82 -13.63 15.33
N HIS A 197 1.64 -12.59 15.39
CA HIS A 197 2.48 -12.15 14.27
C HIS A 197 3.98 -12.37 14.49
N GLY A 198 4.41 -12.67 15.71
CA GLY A 198 5.82 -12.79 16.09
C GLY A 198 6.54 -11.44 16.26
N HIS A 199 5.82 -10.32 16.22
CA HIS A 199 6.35 -8.98 16.44
C HIS A 199 5.25 -8.05 16.98
N ASP A 200 5.64 -6.96 17.65
CA ASP A 200 4.70 -5.93 18.09
C ASP A 200 4.30 -4.99 16.94
N ARG A 201 3.32 -4.12 17.23
CA ARG A 201 2.85 -3.04 16.36
C ARG A 201 2.67 -1.76 17.16
N GLU A 202 3.59 -1.51 18.10
CA GLU A 202 3.46 -0.45 19.11
C GLU A 202 3.36 0.94 18.45
N GLY A 203 4.17 1.20 17.42
CA GLY A 203 4.20 2.48 16.72
C GLY A 203 2.83 2.85 16.13
N GLU A 204 2.16 1.89 15.48
CA GLU A 204 0.80 2.09 14.96
C GLU A 204 -0.22 2.35 16.08
N LEU A 205 -0.14 1.61 17.19
CA LEU A 205 -1.07 1.78 18.31
C LEU A 205 -0.88 3.13 19.01
N ILE A 206 0.36 3.57 19.23
CA ILE A 206 0.68 4.90 19.78
C ILE A 206 0.07 6.01 18.92
N ASP A 207 0.24 5.92 17.60
CA ASP A 207 -0.34 6.91 16.69
C ASP A 207 -1.87 6.91 16.75
N SER A 208 -2.50 5.74 16.79
CA SER A 208 -3.95 5.62 16.91
C SER A 208 -4.48 6.14 18.26
N ILE A 209 -3.75 5.96 19.36
CA ILE A 209 -4.08 6.53 20.67
C ILE A 209 -4.00 8.07 20.61
N LYS A 210 -2.90 8.63 20.06
CA LYS A 210 -2.74 10.08 19.91
C LYS A 210 -3.84 10.71 19.05
N GLN A 211 -4.33 9.99 18.05
CA GLN A 211 -5.41 10.43 17.17
C GLN A 211 -6.81 10.18 17.76
N GLY A 212 -6.93 9.53 18.93
CA GLY A 212 -8.20 9.20 19.55
C GLY A 212 -9.02 8.15 18.78
N THR A 213 -8.37 7.33 17.96
CA THR A 213 -9.03 6.31 17.12
C THR A 213 -8.87 4.89 17.65
N ALA A 214 -7.92 4.66 18.55
CA ALA A 214 -7.70 3.34 19.15
C ALA A 214 -8.78 3.00 20.20
N THR A 215 -9.27 1.77 20.13
CA THR A 215 -10.17 1.19 21.14
C THR A 215 -9.67 -0.20 21.54
N VAL A 216 -9.93 -0.59 22.77
CA VAL A 216 -9.66 -1.94 23.28
C VAL A 216 -10.95 -2.60 23.73
N VAL A 217 -10.93 -3.93 23.70
CA VAL A 217 -11.98 -4.76 24.27
C VAL A 217 -11.41 -5.46 25.51
N GLU A 218 -12.08 -5.32 26.63
CA GLU A 218 -11.74 -6.01 27.88
C GLU A 218 -12.61 -7.25 28.01
N HIS A 219 -12.01 -8.37 28.44
CA HIS A 219 -12.71 -9.62 28.66
C HIS A 219 -12.18 -10.28 29.94
N GLY A 220 -13.12 -10.61 30.85
CA GLY A 220 -12.82 -10.99 32.22
C GLY A 220 -12.90 -9.78 33.16
N ASP A 221 -13.28 -10.02 34.41
CA ASP A 221 -13.39 -8.96 35.41
C ASP A 221 -12.00 -8.45 35.82
N ALA A 222 -11.91 -7.14 36.01
CA ALA A 222 -10.79 -6.48 36.68
C ALA A 222 -10.60 -6.99 38.12
#